data_AF-A0A0G0K3L0-F1
#
_entry.id   AF-A0A0G0K3L0-F1
#
_cell.length_a   1.000
_cell.length_b   1.000
_cell.length_c   1.000
_cell.angle_alpha   90.00
_cell.angle_beta   90.00
_cell.angle_gamma   90.00
#
_symmetry.space_group_name_H-M   'P 1'
#
loop_
_entity.id
_entity.type
_entity.pdbx_description
1 polymer ?
#
loop_
_entity_poly.entity_id
_entity_poly.type
_entity_poly.pdbx_seq_one_letter_code
_entity_poly.pdbx_strand_id
1 'polypeptide(L)'
;MPILIFTMLFLDIPRVVELMIYLLFINIVIFFLVTRFIKISAHIGVVNSIILGLSLTYGAPFLLLMLLEIPIAWARYTLKHHTILEIILAFIISSILSSIVFIVF
;
A
#
# COMPACT_ATOMS: atom_id res chain seq x y z
N MET A 1 4.46 7.80 11.03
CA MET A 1 3.10 7.27 11.27
C MET A 1 2.45 7.85 12.52
N PRO A 2 3.08 7.86 13.73
CA PRO A 2 2.41 8.35 14.94
C PRO A 2 1.90 9.79 14.84
N ILE A 3 2.70 10.67 14.22
CA ILE A 3 2.33 12.07 13.99
C ILE A 3 1.12 12.20 13.06
N LEU A 4 1.02 11.38 12.00
CA LEU A 4 -0.10 11.44 11.05
C LEU A 4 -1.41 10.98 11.70
N ILE A 5 -1.34 9.91 12.50
CA ILE A 5 -2.50 9.43 13.27
C ILE A 5 -2.91 10.47 14.31
N PHE A 6 -1.93 11.08 15.00
CA PHE A 6 -2.20 12.16 15.94
C PHE A 6 -2.89 13.34 15.24
N THR A 7 -2.39 13.80 14.09
CA THR A 7 -3.03 14.88 13.35
C THR A 7 -4.44 14.50 12.91
N MET A 8 -4.69 13.24 12.54
CA MET A 8 -6.03 12.77 12.17
C MET A 8 -7.00 12.75 13.36
N LEU A 9 -6.53 12.40 14.55
CA LEU A 9 -7.37 12.32 15.75
C LEU A 9 -7.67 13.68 16.38
N PHE A 10 -6.79 14.67 16.19
CA PHE A 10 -6.85 15.95 16.88
C PHE A 10 -7.05 17.16 15.96
N LEU A 11 -6.89 17.01 14.65
CA LEU A 11 -7.16 18.05 13.66
C LEU A 11 -8.27 17.59 12.72
N ASP A 12 -9.16 18.50 12.38
CA ASP A 12 -10.23 18.26 11.39
C ASP A 12 -9.62 18.29 9.98
N ILE A 13 -9.11 17.13 9.55
CA ILE A 13 -8.44 16.99 8.25
C ILE A 13 -9.43 16.54 7.17
N PRO A 14 -9.18 16.86 5.89
CA PRO A 14 -10.02 16.40 4.80
C PRO A 14 -10.12 14.86 4.77
N ARG A 15 -11.34 14.34 4.52
CA ARG A 15 -11.60 12.88 4.47
C ARG A 15 -10.64 12.11 3.58
N VAL A 16 -10.22 12.71 2.48
CA VAL A 16 -9.23 12.12 1.56
C VAL A 16 -7.89 11.85 2.26
N VAL A 17 -7.41 12.80 3.09
CA VAL A 17 -6.15 12.66 3.84
C VAL A 17 -6.29 11.57 4.90
N GLU A 18 -7.44 11.54 5.59
CA GLU A 18 -7.78 10.50 6.57
C GLU A 18 -7.76 9.09 5.94
N LEU A 19 -8.40 8.90 4.79
CA LEU A 19 -8.40 7.62 4.05
C LEU A 19 -7.00 7.18 3.64
N MET A 20 -6.15 8.11 3.19
CA MET A 20 -4.75 7.81 2.87
C MET A 20 -3.95 7.38 4.10
N ILE A 21 -4.22 7.98 5.26
CA ILE A 21 -3.57 7.60 6.52
C ILE A 21 -4.02 6.19 6.93
N TYR A 22 -5.33 5.89 6.91
CA TYR A 22 -5.84 4.55 7.18
C TYR A 22 -5.25 3.51 6.23
N LEU A 23 -5.23 3.81 4.93
CA LEU A 23 -4.69 2.93 3.90
C LEU A 23 -3.22 2.59 4.15
N LEU A 24 -2.38 3.60 4.42
CA LEU A 24 -0.96 3.39 4.70
C LEU A 24 -0.76 2.64 6.02
N PHE A 25 -1.48 3.02 7.07
CA PHE A 25 -1.36 2.43 8.38
C PHE A 25 -1.76 0.95 8.39
N ILE A 26 -2.95 0.63 7.86
CA ILE A 26 -3.47 -0.74 7.80
C ILE A 26 -2.55 -1.62 6.95
N ASN A 27 -2.12 -1.16 5.77
CA ASN A 27 -1.18 -1.91 4.96
C ASN A 27 0.14 -2.16 5.71
N ILE A 28 0.75 -1.15 6.33
CA ILE A 28 2.02 -1.33 7.07
C ILE A 28 1.86 -2.34 8.21
N VAL A 29 0.79 -2.24 9.00
CA VAL A 29 0.53 -3.15 10.12
C VAL A 29 0.35 -4.59 9.61
N ILE A 30 -0.49 -4.80 8.59
CA ILE A 30 -0.71 -6.14 8.04
C ILE A 30 0.56 -6.69 7.42
N PHE A 31 1.32 -5.90 6.64
CA PHE A 31 2.59 -6.35 6.08
C PHE A 31 3.59 -6.70 7.18
N PHE A 32 3.68 -5.94 8.26
CA PHE A 32 4.54 -6.28 9.40
C PHE A 32 4.15 -7.62 10.04
N LEU A 33 2.85 -7.89 10.18
CA LEU A 33 2.36 -9.15 10.73
C LEU A 33 2.63 -10.33 9.77
N VAL A 34 2.35 -10.17 8.48
CA VAL A 34 2.52 -11.24 7.50
C VAL A 34 4.01 -11.51 7.21
N THR A 35 4.85 -10.47 7.23
CA THR A 35 6.30 -10.62 7.00
C THR A 35 7.02 -11.48 8.05
N ARG A 36 6.40 -11.71 9.21
CA ARG A 36 6.86 -12.68 10.21
C ARG A 36 6.78 -14.14 9.72
N PHE A 37 5.90 -14.43 8.77
CA PHE A 37 5.62 -15.78 8.28
C PHE A 37 6.11 -16.00 6.85
N ILE A 38 5.98 -15.00 5.99
CA ILE A 38 6.36 -15.06 4.56
C ILE A 38 7.12 -13.78 4.25
N LYS A 39 8.27 -13.84 3.54
CA LYS A 39 9.08 -12.64 3.24
C LYS A 39 8.45 -11.78 2.12
N ILE A 40 7.26 -11.25 2.38
CA ILE A 40 6.49 -10.44 1.42
C ILE A 40 7.18 -9.09 1.18
N SER A 41 7.17 -8.61 -0.06
CA SER A 41 7.78 -7.32 -0.42
C SER A 41 6.92 -6.14 0.04
N ALA A 42 7.24 -5.55 1.20
CA ALA A 42 6.57 -4.34 1.68
C ALA A 42 6.70 -3.15 0.71
N HIS A 43 7.76 -3.08 -0.10
CA HIS A 43 7.93 -2.02 -1.08
C HIS A 43 6.86 -2.08 -2.19
N ILE A 44 6.58 -3.29 -2.70
CA ILE A 44 5.52 -3.50 -3.69
C ILE A 44 4.17 -3.19 -3.06
N GLY A 45 3.93 -3.70 -1.85
CA GLY A 45 2.68 -3.47 -1.14
C GLY A 45 2.35 -1.99 -0.91
N VAL A 46 3.32 -1.21 -0.42
CA VAL A 46 3.13 0.22 -0.15
C VAL A 46 2.97 1.03 -1.43
N VAL A 47 3.74 0.72 -2.48
CA VAL A 47 3.63 1.45 -3.76
C VAL A 47 2.28 1.17 -4.41
N ASN A 48 1.87 -0.10 -4.48
CA ASN A 48 0.58 -0.47 -5.03
C ASN A 48 -0.58 0.15 -4.22
N SER A 49 -0.51 0.16 -2.88
CA SER A 49 -1.55 0.77 -2.07
C SER A 49 -1.68 2.28 -2.31
N ILE A 50 -0.56 3.00 -2.48
CA ILE A 50 -0.57 4.42 -2.86
C ILE A 50 -1.20 4.61 -4.25
N ILE A 51 -0.80 3.81 -5.23
CA ILE A 51 -1.32 3.92 -6.60
C ILE A 51 -2.83 3.67 -6.62
N LEU A 52 -3.30 2.62 -5.93
CA LEU A 52 -4.72 2.32 -5.81
C LEU A 52 -5.45 3.41 -5.04
N GLY A 53 -4.90 3.91 -3.93
CA GLY A 53 -5.46 5.02 -3.18
C GLY A 53 -5.66 6.27 -4.03
N LEU A 54 -4.66 6.62 -4.85
CA LEU A 54 -4.76 7.70 -5.82
C LEU A 54 -5.82 7.42 -6.89
N SER A 55 -5.88 6.19 -7.40
CA SER A 55 -6.85 5.82 -8.43
C SER A 55 -8.31 5.84 -7.93
N LEU A 56 -8.53 5.44 -6.69
CA LEU A 56 -9.86 5.45 -6.05
C LEU A 56 -10.29 6.87 -5.67
N THR A 57 -9.34 7.74 -5.34
CA THR A 57 -9.61 9.13 -4.97
C THR A 57 -9.79 10.05 -6.19
N TYR A 58 -8.90 9.92 -7.18
CA TYR A 58 -8.76 10.87 -8.27
C TYR A 58 -9.02 10.25 -9.66
N GLY A 59 -9.33 8.96 -9.72
CA GLY A 59 -9.78 8.27 -10.93
C GLY A 59 -8.71 7.41 -11.62
N ALA A 60 -9.17 6.71 -12.66
CA ALA A 60 -8.41 5.70 -13.40
C ALA A 60 -7.04 6.14 -14.00
N PRO A 61 -6.79 7.41 -14.38
CA PRO A 61 -5.48 7.80 -14.93
C PRO A 61 -4.29 7.46 -14.04
N PHE A 62 -4.47 7.42 -12.72
CA PHE A 62 -3.42 7.05 -11.78
C PHE A 62 -3.01 5.58 -11.85
N LEU A 63 -3.83 4.70 -12.46
CA LEU A 63 -3.44 3.30 -12.71
C LEU A 63 -2.25 3.18 -13.66
N LEU A 64 -1.96 4.21 -14.47
CA LEU A 64 -0.73 4.25 -15.28
C LEU A 64 0.53 4.20 -14.42
N LEU A 65 0.46 4.61 -13.15
CA LEU A 65 1.57 4.52 -12.21
C LEU A 65 1.91 3.06 -11.85
N MET A 66 1.03 2.08 -12.12
CA MET A 66 1.35 0.65 -11.96
C MET A 66 2.55 0.23 -12.84
N LEU A 67 2.85 0.97 -13.91
CA LEU A 67 4.06 0.75 -14.70
C LEU A 67 5.35 0.95 -13.89
N LEU A 68 5.31 1.77 -12.83
CA LEU A 68 6.42 1.95 -11.89
C LEU A 68 6.67 0.70 -11.04
N GLU A 69 5.69 -0.19 -10.90
CA GLU A 69 5.88 -1.43 -10.16
C GLU A 69 6.83 -2.39 -10.87
N ILE A 70 6.95 -2.30 -12.20
CA ILE A 70 7.85 -3.15 -12.99
C ILE A 70 9.33 -2.96 -12.57
N PRO A 71 9.92 -1.75 -12.62
CA PRO A 71 11.29 -1.55 -12.16
C PRO A 71 11.47 -1.82 -10.67
N ILE A 72 10.43 -1.60 -9.85
CA ILE A 72 10.49 -1.90 -8.41
C ILE A 72 10.53 -3.41 -8.17
N ALA A 73 9.67 -4.17 -8.85
CA ALA A 73 9.60 -5.62 -8.79
C ALA A 73 10.92 -6.24 -9.24
N TRP A 74 11.49 -5.75 -10.36
CA TRP A 74 12.81 -6.14 -10.82
C TRP A 74 13.88 -5.89 -9.74
N ALA A 75 13.91 -4.70 -9.15
CA ALA A 75 14.87 -4.38 -8.10
C ALA A 75 14.70 -5.28 -6.85
N ARG A 76 13.46 -5.64 -6.48
CA ARG A 76 13.21 -6.53 -5.34
C ARG A 76 13.59 -7.98 -5.62
N TYR A 77 13.35 -8.44 -6.84
CA TYR A 77 13.75 -9.77 -7.30
C TYR A 77 15.28 -9.90 -7.37
N THR A 78 15.94 -8.97 -8.06
CA THR A 78 17.37 -9.06 -8.35
C THR A 78 18.26 -8.63 -7.18
N LEU A 79 17.94 -7.53 -6.48
CA LEU A 79 18.84 -6.96 -5.46
C LEU A 79 18.52 -7.38 -4.03
N LYS A 80 17.28 -7.79 -3.74
CA LYS A 80 16.82 -8.10 -2.38
C LYS A 80 16.40 -9.55 -2.19
N HIS A 81 16.57 -10.38 -3.23
CA HIS A 81 16.25 -11.80 -3.25
C HIS A 81 14.83 -12.07 -2.75
N HIS A 82 13.86 -11.31 -3.25
CA HIS A 82 12.45 -11.69 -3.15
C HIS A 82 12.10 -12.68 -4.25
N THR A 83 11.25 -13.64 -3.96
CA THR A 83 10.70 -14.53 -5.00
C THR A 83 9.60 -13.82 -5.78
N ILE A 84 9.31 -14.29 -6.99
CA ILE A 84 8.18 -13.78 -7.79
C ILE A 84 6.85 -13.96 -7.01
N LEU A 85 6.69 -15.08 -6.30
CA LEU A 85 5.51 -15.34 -5.47
C LEU A 85 5.37 -14.32 -4.33
N GLU A 86 6.46 -13.96 -3.64
CA GLU A 86 6.44 -12.93 -2.59
C GLU A 86 6.05 -11.54 -3.14
N ILE A 87 6.43 -11.23 -4.37
CA ILE A 87 6.07 -9.98 -5.06
C ILE A 87 4.59 -10.00 -5.43
N ILE A 88 4.10 -11.09 -6.03
CA ILE A 88 2.69 -11.23 -6.41
C ILE A 88 1.79 -11.19 -5.18
N LEU A 89 2.16 -11.89 -4.10
CA LEU A 89 1.40 -11.87 -2.84
C LEU A 89 1.35 -10.46 -2.24
N ALA A 90 2.44 -9.69 -2.31
CA ALA A 90 2.46 -8.30 -1.88
C ALA A 90 1.42 -7.47 -2.65
N PHE A 91 1.41 -7.61 -3.98
CA PHE A 91 0.45 -6.91 -4.84
C PHE A 91 -0.99 -7.28 -4.50
N ILE A 92 -1.31 -8.59 -4.41
CA ILE A 92 -2.67 -9.06 -4.12
C ILE A 92 -3.15 -8.59 -2.75
N ILE A 93 -2.34 -8.77 -1.70
CA ILE A 93 -2.71 -8.39 -0.33
C ILE A 93 -2.96 -6.88 -0.26
N SER A 94 -2.06 -6.07 -0.81
CA SER A 94 -2.23 -4.61 -0.79
C SER A 94 -3.45 -4.14 -1.60
N SER A 95 -3.75 -4.79 -2.73
CA SER A 95 -4.95 -4.49 -3.53
C SER A 95 -6.25 -4.78 -2.77
N ILE A 96 -6.30 -5.91 -2.09
CA ILE A 96 -7.46 -6.30 -1.27
C ILE A 96 -7.61 -5.34 -0.10
N LEU A 97 -6.54 -5.09 0.65
CA LEU A 97 -6.58 -4.19 1.81
C LEU A 97 -6.96 -2.77 1.41
N SER A 98 -6.39 -2.24 0.32
CA SER A 98 -6.70 -0.88 -0.15
C SER A 98 -8.18 -0.74 -0.54
N SER A 99 -8.73 -1.75 -1.23
CA SER A 99 -10.16 -1.80 -1.56
C SER A 99 -11.02 -1.85 -0.30
N ILE A 100 -10.66 -2.69 0.69
CA ILE A 100 -11.37 -2.79 1.97
C ILE A 100 -11.38 -1.44 2.70
N VAL A 101 -10.24 -0.75 2.75
CA VAL A 101 -10.15 0.55 3.43
C VAL A 101 -11.13 1.54 2.83
N PHE A 102 -11.20 1.67 1.51
CA PHE A 102 -12.12 2.61 0.84
C PHE A 102 -13.60 2.22 0.89
N ILE A 103 -13.90 0.95 1.17
CA ILE A 103 -15.29 0.48 1.32
C ILE A 103 -15.78 0.67 2.76
N VAL A 104 -14.89 0.48 3.75
CA VAL A 104 -15.25 0.44 5.17
C VAL A 104 -15.08 1.78 5.87
N PHE A 105 -14.04 2.53 5.51
CA PHE A 105 -13.75 3.87 5.99
C PHE A 105 -14.12 4.85 4.88
#